data_AF-W8F5Q3-F1
#
_entry.id   AF-W8F5Q3-F1
#
_cell.length_a   1.000
_cell.length_b   1.000
_cell.length_c   1.000
_cell.angle_alpha   90.00
_cell.angle_beta   90.00
_cell.angle_gamma   90.00
#
_symmetry.space_group_name_H-M   'P 1'
#
loop_
_entity.id
_entity.type
_entity.pdbx_description
1 polymer ?
#
loop_
_entity_poly.entity_id
_entity_poly.type
_entity_poly.pdbx_seq_one_letter_code
_entity_poly.pdbx_strand_id
1 'polypeptide(L)'
;MPLLQRGIGQRIKENRILPEDNSYYDYLRKTIRYPAQALRAQVAGKITMRLTINAAGLVSDVEETKNTIPVGATGRDEMVQQVAVVLRQLRFEPGTTASEELTITYQFL
;
A
#
# COMPACT_ATOMS: atom_id res chain seq x y z
N MET A 1 15.30 -4.26 -1.49
CA MET A 1 13.99 -3.58 -1.65
C MET A 1 13.89 -3.15 -3.11
N PRO A 2 12.73 -3.32 -3.78
CA PRO A 2 12.58 -2.89 -5.16
C PRO A 2 12.67 -1.36 -5.25
N LEU A 3 13.24 -0.86 -6.35
CA LEU A 3 13.18 0.55 -6.70
C LEU A 3 11.97 0.75 -7.61
N LEU A 4 10.99 1.52 -7.13
CA LEU A 4 9.72 1.73 -7.83
C LEU A 4 9.75 3.00 -8.67
N GLN A 5 9.14 2.95 -9.85
CA GLN A 5 8.89 4.16 -10.63
C GLN A 5 7.80 5.01 -9.97
N ARG A 6 7.96 6.33 -10.05
CA ARG A 6 6.90 7.28 -9.65
C ARG A 6 5.70 7.18 -10.60
N GLY A 7 4.54 7.64 -10.15
CA GLY A 7 3.27 7.57 -10.85
C GLY A 7 2.58 6.20 -10.80
N ILE A 8 3.12 5.22 -10.06
CA ILE A 8 2.54 3.88 -9.94
C ILE A 8 1.11 3.94 -9.38
N GLY A 9 0.81 4.85 -8.45
CA GLY A 9 -0.53 4.99 -7.90
C GLY A 9 -1.56 5.41 -8.94
N GLN A 10 -1.18 6.33 -9.85
CA GLN A 10 -2.03 6.72 -10.97
C GLN A 10 -2.20 5.59 -11.98
N ARG A 11 -1.11 4.92 -12.36
CA ARG A 11 -1.14 3.78 -13.29
C ARG A 11 -2.07 2.66 -12.82
N ILE A 12 -2.00 2.31 -11.54
CA ILE A 12 -2.89 1.31 -10.94
C ILE A 12 -4.35 1.74 -11.01
N LYS A 13 -4.65 3.03 -10.75
CA LYS A 13 -6.02 3.57 -10.85
C LYS A 13 -6.55 3.57 -12.28
N GLU A 14 -5.69 3.86 -13.25
CA GLU A 14 -6.01 3.87 -14.68
C GLU A 14 -6.04 2.46 -15.30
N ASN A 15 -5.83 1.41 -14.49
CA ASN A 15 -5.69 0.03 -14.94
C ASN A 15 -4.57 -0.15 -16.01
N ARG A 16 -3.56 0.72 -15.97
CA ARG A 16 -2.41 0.73 -16.87
C ARG A 16 -1.18 0.19 -16.14
N ILE A 17 -1.22 -1.09 -15.78
CA ILE A 17 -0.11 -1.75 -15.09
C ILE A 17 1.00 -2.03 -16.10
N LEU A 18 2.20 -1.52 -15.82
CA LEU A 18 3.38 -1.74 -16.65
C LEU A 18 4.24 -2.89 -16.08
N PRO A 19 5.08 -3.56 -16.90
CA PRO A 19 5.92 -4.65 -16.42
C PRO A 19 6.82 -4.28 -15.22
N GLU A 20 7.31 -3.05 -15.16
CA GLU A 20 8.08 -2.49 -14.04
C GLU A 20 7.31 -2.47 -12.70
N ASP A 21 5.98 -2.37 -12.74
CA ASP A 21 5.12 -2.33 -11.56
C ASP A 21 5.03 -3.72 -10.88
N ASN A 22 5.45 -4.80 -11.56
CA ASN A 22 5.46 -6.14 -10.96
C ASN A 22 6.33 -6.21 -9.70
N SER A 23 7.41 -5.44 -9.65
CA SER A 23 8.30 -5.36 -8.50
C SER A 23 7.60 -4.88 -7.23
N TYR A 24 6.62 -3.97 -7.36
CA TYR A 24 5.75 -3.54 -6.27
C TYR A 24 4.86 -4.68 -5.79
N TYR A 25 4.17 -5.36 -6.69
CA TYR A 25 3.28 -6.47 -6.32
C TYR A 25 4.03 -7.64 -5.67
N ASP A 26 5.23 -7.95 -6.14
CA ASP A 26 6.06 -9.00 -5.55
C ASP A 26 6.54 -8.63 -4.14
N TYR A 27 6.88 -7.36 -3.93
CA TYR A 27 7.19 -6.87 -2.59
C TYR A 27 5.98 -6.90 -1.67
N LEU A 28 4.81 -6.50 -2.14
CA LEU A 28 3.58 -6.59 -1.37
C LEU A 28 3.26 -8.04 -0.98
N ARG A 29 3.33 -8.99 -1.93
CA ARG A 29 3.10 -10.42 -1.64
C ARG A 29 4.05 -10.99 -0.59
N LYS A 30 5.28 -10.50 -0.54
CA LYS A 30 6.31 -10.96 0.43
C LYS A 30 6.17 -10.31 1.80
N THR A 31 5.60 -9.11 1.88
CA THR A 31 5.63 -8.28 3.10
C THR A 31 4.26 -8.13 3.75
N ILE A 32 3.20 -8.05 2.96
CA ILE A 32 1.82 -8.02 3.46
C ILE A 32 1.45 -9.41 3.94
N ARG A 33 0.93 -9.46 5.16
CA ARG A 33 0.38 -10.63 5.81
C ARG A 33 -1.06 -10.31 6.17
N TYR A 34 -1.93 -11.30 6.07
CA TYR A 34 -3.30 -11.15 6.52
C TYR A 34 -3.35 -11.45 8.02
N PRO A 35 -3.82 -10.52 8.88
CA PRO A 35 -3.95 -10.81 10.30
C PRO A 35 -4.91 -11.98 10.56
N ALA A 36 -4.47 -12.97 11.34
CA ALA A 36 -5.23 -14.20 11.55
C ALA A 36 -6.63 -13.95 12.14
N GLN A 37 -6.75 -12.95 13.00
CA GLN A 37 -8.03 -12.56 13.60
C GLN A 37 -9.00 -11.94 12.60
N ALA A 38 -8.52 -11.10 11.68
CA ALA A 38 -9.32 -10.54 10.60
C ALA A 38 -9.75 -11.63 9.61
N LEU A 39 -8.86 -12.59 9.33
CA LEU A 39 -9.16 -13.72 8.46
C LEU A 39 -10.25 -14.61 9.07
N ARG A 40 -10.13 -14.94 10.37
CA ARG A 40 -11.14 -15.72 11.11
C ARG A 40 -12.48 -15.01 11.20
N ALA A 41 -12.46 -13.69 11.40
CA ALA A 41 -13.65 -12.86 11.46
C ALA A 41 -14.21 -12.50 10.07
N GLN A 42 -13.62 -13.02 8.99
CA GLN A 42 -14.01 -12.74 7.61
C GLN A 42 -14.14 -11.23 7.33
N VAL A 43 -13.11 -10.46 7.73
CA VAL A 43 -13.04 -9.01 7.52
C VAL A 43 -12.24 -8.68 6.26
N ALA A 44 -12.92 -8.40 5.15
CA ALA A 44 -12.30 -7.94 3.91
C ALA A 44 -12.48 -6.43 3.71
N GLY A 45 -11.68 -5.84 2.83
CA GLY A 45 -11.83 -4.46 2.44
C GLY A 45 -10.63 -3.89 1.71
N LYS A 46 -10.66 -2.58 1.49
CA LYS A 46 -9.62 -1.85 0.77
C LYS A 46 -9.12 -0.72 1.65
N ILE A 47 -7.80 -0.57 1.72
CA ILE A 47 -7.13 0.51 2.42
C ILE A 47 -6.35 1.30 1.37
N THR A 48 -6.70 2.57 1.19
CA THR A 48 -5.99 3.52 0.37
C THR A 48 -5.18 4.43 1.27
N MET A 49 -3.88 4.50 1.01
CA MET A 49 -2.97 5.41 1.70
C MET A 49 -2.31 6.35 0.70
N ARG A 50 -2.11 7.60 1.15
CA ARG A 50 -1.31 8.60 0.47
C ARG A 50 0.09 8.58 1.05
N LEU A 51 1.08 8.49 0.17
CA LEU A 51 2.50 8.51 0.52
C LEU A 51 3.09 9.83 0.06
N THR A 52 3.85 10.48 0.93
CA THR A 52 4.73 11.60 0.55
C THR A 52 6.13 11.05 0.32
N ILE A 53 6.65 11.26 -0.90
CA ILE A 53 7.97 10.78 -1.32
C ILE A 53 8.89 11.98 -1.46
N ASN A 54 10.00 11.97 -0.75
CA ASN A 54 10.99 13.05 -0.80
C ASN A 54 11.85 12.99 -2.09
N ALA A 55 12.73 13.99 -2.26
CA ALA A 55 13.61 14.07 -3.41
C ALA A 55 14.59 12.89 -3.54
N ALA A 56 14.96 12.25 -2.42
CA ALA A 56 15.80 11.06 -2.41
C ALA A 56 15.06 9.75 -2.78
N GLY A 57 13.74 9.83 -3.01
CA GLY A 57 12.91 8.67 -3.33
C GLY A 57 12.50 7.84 -2.11
N LEU A 58 12.63 8.37 -0.90
CA LEU A 58 12.16 7.73 0.33
C LEU A 58 10.78 8.23 0.70
N VAL A 59 9.95 7.34 1.23
CA VAL A 59 8.65 7.71 1.79
C VAL A 59 8.88 8.43 3.12
N SER A 60 8.58 9.72 3.17
CA SER A 60 8.71 10.55 4.37
C SER A 60 7.46 10.52 5.24
N ASP A 61 6.29 10.33 4.62
CA ASP A 61 5.02 10.26 5.35
C ASP A 61 4.02 9.33 4.67
N VAL A 62 3.11 8.76 5.46
CA VAL A 62 2.03 7.89 5.00
C VAL A 62 0.77 8.20 5.79
N GLU A 63 -0.28 8.60 5.07
CA GLU A 63 -1.59 8.97 5.62
C GLU A 63 -2.69 8.06 5.06
N GLU A 64 -3.62 7.62 5.89
CA GLU A 64 -4.82 6.92 5.43
C GLU A 64 -5.79 7.91 4.78
N THR A 65 -6.14 7.71 3.51
CA THR A 65 -7.11 8.57 2.81
C THR A 65 -8.48 7.91 2.68
N LYS A 66 -8.53 6.59 2.54
CA LYS A 66 -9.79 5.87 2.42
C LYS A 66 -9.66 4.46 2.97
N ASN A 67 -10.67 4.01 3.70
CA ASN A 67 -10.72 2.66 4.22
C ASN A 67 -12.15 2.12 4.17
N THR A 68 -12.34 1.04 3.41
CA THR A 68 -13.64 0.39 3.22
C THR A 68 -13.93 -0.66 4.29
N ILE A 69 -12.95 -1.06 5.09
CA ILE A 69 -13.17 -1.98 6.21
C ILE A 69 -14.17 -1.32 7.17
N PRO A 70 -15.07 -2.05 7.84
CA PRO A 70 -15.95 -1.46 8.85
C PRO A 70 -15.16 -0.94 10.06
N VAL A 71 -15.62 0.16 10.66
CA VAL A 71 -15.06 0.68 11.92
C VAL A 71 -15.38 -0.31 13.04
N GLY A 72 -14.38 -0.65 13.87
CA GLY A 72 -14.52 -1.66 14.93
C GLY A 72 -14.39 -3.12 14.46
N ALA A 73 -14.13 -3.37 13.18
CA ALA A 73 -13.89 -4.73 12.69
C ALA A 73 -12.61 -5.32 13.30
N THR A 74 -12.67 -6.60 13.70
CA THR A 74 -11.54 -7.32 14.29
C THR A 74 -10.32 -7.31 13.36
N GLY A 75 -9.19 -6.84 13.86
CA GLY A 75 -7.94 -6.75 13.10
C GLY A 75 -7.84 -5.59 12.11
N ARG A 76 -8.80 -4.65 12.12
CA ARG A 76 -8.72 -3.41 11.33
C ARG A 76 -7.43 -2.64 11.62
N ASP A 77 -7.17 -2.35 12.89
CA ASP A 77 -6.03 -1.50 13.28
C ASP A 77 -4.70 -2.15 12.92
N GLU A 78 -4.59 -3.46 13.08
CA GLU A 78 -3.43 -4.23 12.63
C GLU A 78 -3.24 -4.18 11.11
N MET A 79 -4.31 -4.34 10.32
CA MET A 79 -4.25 -4.21 8.86
C MET A 79 -3.77 -2.83 8.44
N VAL A 80 -4.32 -1.76 9.05
CA VAL A 80 -3.94 -0.37 8.77
C VAL A 80 -2.47 -0.14 9.13
N GLN A 81 -2.05 -0.51 10.34
CA GLN A 81 -0.68 -0.34 10.81
C GLN A 81 0.29 -1.11 9.91
N GLN A 82 -0.03 -2.34 9.55
CA GLN A 82 0.81 -3.14 8.67
C GLN A 82 0.96 -2.49 7.30
N VAL A 83 -0.13 -2.06 6.66
CA VAL A 83 -0.07 -1.36 5.38
C VAL A 83 0.82 -0.12 5.50
N ALA A 84 0.67 0.69 6.54
CA ALA A 84 1.51 1.87 6.75
C ALA A 84 3.00 1.50 6.87
N VAL A 85 3.34 0.46 7.64
CA VAL A 85 4.73 0.01 7.79
C VAL A 85 5.32 -0.50 6.47
N VAL A 86 4.58 -1.32 5.73
CA VAL A 86 5.01 -1.85 4.42
C VAL A 86 5.21 -0.71 3.42
N LEU A 87 4.28 0.23 3.36
CA LEU A 87 4.36 1.37 2.45
C LEU A 87 5.50 2.33 2.80
N ARG A 88 5.79 2.56 4.08
CA ARG A 88 6.94 3.38 4.52
C ARG A 88 8.29 2.81 4.11
N GLN A 89 8.38 1.50 3.92
CA GLN A 89 9.61 0.83 3.50
C GLN A 89 9.82 0.84 1.98
N LEU A 90 8.84 1.32 1.21
CA LEU A 90 9.00 1.46 -0.24
C LEU A 90 10.06 2.49 -0.58
N ARG A 91 10.74 2.24 -1.70
CA ARG A 91 11.71 3.15 -2.26
C ARG A 91 11.36 3.41 -3.71
N PHE A 92 11.36 4.69 -4.06
CA PHE A 92 11.06 5.19 -5.39
C PHE A 92 12.30 5.76 -6.03
N GLU A 93 12.24 5.96 -7.34
CA GLU A 93 13.28 6.70 -8.05
C GLU A 93 13.46 8.11 -7.45
N PRO A 94 14.71 8.58 -7.28
CA PRO A 94 14.96 9.95 -6.83
C PRO A 94 14.40 10.95 -7.84
N GLY A 95 14.06 12.14 -7.38
CA GLY A 95 13.40 13.15 -8.20
C GLY A 95 12.96 14.36 -7.39
N THR A 96 11.84 14.96 -7.74
CA THR A 96 11.19 16.00 -6.91
C THR A 96 10.32 15.37 -5.83
N THR A 97 9.89 16.17 -4.85
CA THR A 97 8.87 15.72 -3.89
C THR A 97 7.59 15.37 -4.64
N ALA A 98 7.05 14.17 -4.41
CA ALA A 98 5.83 13.71 -5.04
C ALA A 98 4.88 13.08 -4.02
N SER A 99 3.60 13.04 -4.37
CA SER A 99 2.59 12.34 -3.60
C SER A 99 2.03 11.19 -4.44
N GLU A 100 2.00 9.99 -3.87
CA GLU A 100 1.40 8.81 -4.49
C GLU A 100 0.21 8.33 -3.66
N GLU A 101 -0.80 7.74 -4.32
CA GLU A 101 -1.88 7.06 -3.61
C GLU A 101 -1.92 5.60 -4.01
N LEU A 102 -1.74 4.73 -3.02
CA LEU A 102 -1.71 3.29 -3.21
C LEU A 102 -2.88 2.65 -2.49
N THR A 103 -3.57 1.73 -3.18
CA THR A 103 -4.69 0.97 -2.62
C THR A 103 -4.29 -0.48 -2.44
N ILE A 104 -4.47 -0.99 -1.23
CA ILE A 104 -4.23 -2.37 -0.85
C ILE A 104 -5.58 -3.03 -0.61
N THR A 105 -5.81 -4.16 -1.27
CA THR A 105 -7.07 -4.93 -1.14
C THR A 105 -6.80 -6.18 -0.31
N TYR A 106 -7.54 -6.33 0.78
CA TYR A 106 -7.65 -7.56 1.55
C TYR A 106 -8.93 -8.27 1.10
N GLN A 107 -8.77 -9.45 0.52
CA GLN A 107 -9.85 -10.33 0.09
C GLN A 107 -9.55 -11.77 0.51
N PHE A 108 -10.59 -12.56 0.76
CA PHE A 108 -10.43 -14.00 0.96
C PHE A 108 -10.06 -14.63 -0.39
N LEU A 109 -8.99 -15.41 -0.41
CA LEU A 109 -8.62 -16.25 -1.55
C LEU A 109 -9.17 -17.66 -1.37
#